data_AF-A0A9D1FV28-F1
#
_entry.id   AF-A0A9D1FV28-F1
#
_cell.length_a   1.000
_cell.length_b   1.000
_cell.length_c   1.000
_cell.angle_alpha   90.00
_cell.angle_beta   90.00
_cell.angle_gamma   90.00
#
_symmetry.space_group_name_H-M   'P 1'
#
loop_
_entity.id
_entity.type
_entity.pdbx_description
1 polymer ?
#
loop_
_entity_poly.entity_id
_entity_poly.type
_entity_poly.pdbx_seq_one_letter_code
_entity_poly.pdbx_strand_id
1 'polypeptide(L)'
;MDFEKKYTDDDYANKACEANATGKILYVLVTEDESDGAKKKVGNLVLAEQGYYVCYEANYTDGTINENLEAEKAQKERERIDMLSLTAADVERAIYKVRGMDFDDVIAAVEAKNQAGTDSEDDTSAGIDIKALKIELKANNFYRGNPYIEKVGQLLGFTSEKLDKFFETKDAEELR
;
A
#
# COMPACT_ATOMS: atom_id res chain seq x y z
N MET A 1 -8.22 -30.85 -9.08
CA MET A 1 -9.14 -31.05 -10.22
C MET A 1 -8.38 -31.76 -11.33
N ASP A 2 -9.06 -32.56 -12.18
CA ASP A 2 -8.43 -33.14 -13.37
C ASP A 2 -8.62 -32.21 -14.58
N PHE A 3 -7.52 -31.78 -15.20
CA PHE A 3 -7.51 -30.94 -16.39
C PHE A 3 -7.05 -31.72 -17.61
N GLU A 4 -7.81 -31.66 -18.69
CA GLU A 4 -7.37 -32.22 -19.96
C GLU A 4 -6.36 -31.27 -20.61
N LYS A 5 -5.09 -31.69 -20.63
CA LYS A 5 -4.00 -30.91 -21.23
C LYS A 5 -4.14 -30.87 -22.75
N LYS A 6 -4.29 -29.66 -23.31
CA LYS A 6 -4.20 -29.39 -24.75
C LYS A 6 -2.78 -29.00 -25.19
N TYR A 7 -2.01 -28.42 -24.28
CA TYR A 7 -0.66 -27.88 -24.52
C TYR A 7 0.41 -28.81 -23.96
N THR A 8 1.59 -28.80 -24.58
CA THR A 8 2.75 -29.57 -24.13
C THR A 8 3.41 -28.87 -22.94
N ASP A 9 4.20 -29.60 -22.15
CA ASP A 9 4.94 -29.00 -21.03
C ASP A 9 5.92 -27.90 -21.52
N ASP A 10 6.47 -28.03 -22.73
CA ASP A 10 7.30 -27.01 -23.38
C ASP A 10 6.52 -25.73 -23.70
N ASP A 11 5.24 -25.84 -24.12
CA ASP A 11 4.40 -24.67 -24.36
C ASP A 11 4.16 -23.88 -23.07
N TYR A 12 3.87 -24.57 -21.96
CA TYR A 12 3.73 -23.95 -20.65
C TYR A 12 5.04 -23.29 -20.20
N ALA A 13 6.16 -23.99 -20.36
CA ALA A 13 7.48 -23.47 -20.00
C ALA A 13 7.83 -22.20 -20.80
N ASN A 14 7.65 -22.24 -22.12
CA ASN A 14 7.92 -21.10 -23.00
C ASN A 14 7.05 -19.90 -22.65
N LYS A 15 5.75 -20.12 -22.39
CA LYS A 15 4.84 -19.05 -21.96
C LYS A 15 5.18 -18.50 -20.58
N ALA A 16 5.62 -19.35 -19.64
CA ALA A 16 6.08 -18.90 -18.33
C ALA A 16 7.36 -18.04 -18.45
N CYS A 17 8.28 -18.40 -19.36
CA CYS A 17 9.45 -17.57 -19.65
C CYS A 17 9.05 -16.20 -20.25
N GLU A 18 8.09 -16.17 -21.18
CA GLU A 18 7.55 -14.93 -21.75
C GLU A 18 6.88 -14.06 -20.67
N ALA A 19 6.14 -14.68 -19.75
CA ALA A 19 5.51 -14.00 -18.62
C ALA A 19 6.56 -13.30 -17.75
N ASN A 20 7.61 -14.02 -17.34
CA ASN A 20 8.70 -13.45 -16.55
C ASN A 20 9.43 -12.32 -17.27
N ALA A 21 9.70 -12.46 -18.58
CA ALA A 21 10.35 -11.43 -19.37
C ALA A 21 9.52 -10.15 -19.53
N THR A 22 8.19 -10.24 -19.40
CA THR A 22 7.25 -9.12 -19.56
C THR A 22 6.65 -8.62 -18.24
N GLY A 23 7.07 -9.16 -17.09
CA GLY A 23 6.51 -8.82 -15.78
C GLY A 23 5.04 -9.23 -15.61
N LYS A 24 4.59 -10.22 -16.38
CA LYS A 24 3.22 -10.76 -16.37
C LYS A 24 3.18 -12.13 -15.72
N ILE A 25 1.98 -12.64 -15.51
CA ILE A 25 1.72 -14.02 -15.10
C ILE A 25 1.04 -14.77 -16.23
N LEU A 26 1.41 -16.04 -16.40
CA LEU A 26 0.70 -16.98 -17.26
C LEU A 26 -0.58 -17.47 -16.57
N TYR A 27 -1.72 -17.23 -17.19
CA TYR A 27 -3.03 -17.76 -16.84
C TYR A 27 -3.41 -18.92 -17.74
N VAL A 28 -3.94 -19.98 -17.14
CA VAL A 28 -4.46 -21.15 -17.86
C VAL A 28 -5.97 -21.03 -17.95
N LEU A 29 -6.47 -20.60 -19.11
CA LEU A 29 -7.90 -20.47 -19.35
C LEU A 29 -8.49 -21.84 -19.60
N VAL A 30 -9.49 -22.19 -18.80
CA VAL A 30 -10.25 -23.42 -18.96
C VAL A 30 -11.62 -23.14 -19.53
N THR A 31 -12.11 -24.09 -20.29
CA THR A 31 -13.50 -24.15 -20.73
C THR A 31 -14.16 -25.35 -20.05
N GLU A 32 -15.38 -25.16 -19.57
CA GLU A 32 -16.21 -26.29 -19.12
C GLU A 32 -16.67 -27.07 -20.36
N ASP A 33 -16.63 -28.39 -20.27
CA ASP A 33 -17.30 -29.27 -21.23
C ASP A 33 -18.63 -29.69 -20.61
N GLU A 34 -19.75 -29.27 -21.20
CA GLU A 34 -21.11 -29.48 -20.68
C GLU A 34 -21.53 -30.97 -20.61
N SER A 35 -20.69 -31.91 -21.06
CA SER A 35 -21.09 -33.30 -21.27
C SER A 35 -20.83 -34.26 -20.11
N ASP A 36 -20.01 -33.92 -19.11
CA ASP A 36 -19.86 -34.75 -17.90
C ASP A 36 -19.13 -33.94 -16.82
N GLY A 37 -19.80 -33.62 -15.71
CA GLY A 37 -19.43 -32.59 -14.73
C GLY A 37 -18.15 -32.79 -13.89
N ALA A 38 -17.10 -33.42 -14.44
CA ALA A 38 -15.85 -33.74 -13.74
C ALA A 38 -14.56 -33.32 -14.47
N LYS A 39 -14.61 -32.92 -15.76
CA LYS A 39 -13.38 -32.60 -16.54
C LYS A 39 -13.40 -31.19 -17.11
N LYS A 40 -12.43 -30.37 -16.73
CA LYS A 40 -12.20 -29.04 -17.32
C LYS A 40 -11.13 -29.14 -18.41
N LYS A 41 -11.35 -28.52 -19.56
CA LYS A 41 -10.40 -28.54 -20.69
C LYS A 41 -9.59 -27.25 -20.72
N VAL A 42 -8.27 -27.34 -20.92
CA VAL A 42 -7.45 -26.14 -21.13
C VAL A 42 -7.73 -25.58 -22.52
N GLY A 43 -8.36 -24.41 -22.58
CA GLY A 43 -8.71 -23.71 -23.81
C GLY A 43 -7.54 -22.90 -24.36
N ASN A 44 -6.90 -22.09 -23.50
CA ASN A 44 -5.85 -21.14 -23.90
C ASN A 44 -4.83 -20.85 -22.78
N LEU A 45 -3.65 -20.34 -23.18
CA LEU A 45 -2.60 -19.81 -22.32
C LEU A 45 -2.48 -18.30 -22.54
N VAL A 46 -2.82 -17.50 -21.53
CA VAL A 46 -2.90 -16.04 -21.66
C VAL A 46 -1.94 -15.37 -20.69
N LEU A 47 -1.28 -14.30 -21.13
CA LEU A 47 -0.41 -13.49 -20.28
C LEU A 47 -1.15 -12.21 -19.88
N ALA A 48 -1.32 -12.02 -18.58
CA ALA A 48 -1.93 -10.82 -18.03
C ALA A 48 -1.16 -10.37 -16.79
N GLU A 49 -1.45 -9.17 -16.30
CA GLU A 49 -0.91 -8.72 -15.02
C GLU A 49 -1.37 -9.60 -13.86
N GLN A 50 -0.59 -9.61 -12.78
CA GLN A 50 -0.93 -10.39 -11.59
C GLN A 50 -2.27 -9.94 -11.01
N GLY A 51 -3.15 -10.91 -10.76
CA GLY A 51 -4.49 -10.69 -10.21
C GLY A 51 -5.56 -10.34 -11.26
N TYR A 52 -5.22 -10.25 -12.56
CA TYR A 52 -6.16 -9.83 -13.61
C TYR A 52 -7.39 -10.74 -13.76
N TYR A 53 -7.18 -12.05 -13.70
CA TYR A 53 -8.27 -13.02 -13.68
C TYR A 53 -8.46 -13.60 -12.28
N VAL A 54 -9.73 -13.90 -11.95
CA VAL A 54 -10.08 -14.69 -10.77
C VAL A 54 -9.67 -16.13 -11.02
N CYS A 55 -8.79 -16.63 -10.16
CA CYS A 55 -8.33 -18.02 -10.23
C CYS A 55 -9.03 -18.87 -9.17
N TYR A 56 -9.45 -20.07 -9.55
CA TYR A 56 -10.01 -21.04 -8.60
C TYR A 56 -8.92 -21.96 -8.01
N GLU A 57 -7.81 -22.17 -8.74
CA GLU A 57 -6.67 -22.97 -8.29
C GLU A 57 -5.40 -22.47 -9.00
N ALA A 58 -4.39 -22.05 -8.22
CA ALA A 58 -3.15 -21.48 -8.74
C ALA A 58 -3.39 -20.38 -9.79
N ASN A 59 -3.01 -20.61 -11.05
CA ASN A 59 -3.17 -19.69 -12.18
C ASN A 59 -4.28 -20.12 -13.16
N TYR A 60 -5.12 -21.08 -12.79
CA TYR A 60 -6.22 -21.54 -13.62
C TYR A 60 -7.47 -20.67 -13.42
N THR A 61 -8.11 -20.29 -14.53
CA THR A 61 -9.26 -19.38 -14.55
C THR A 61 -10.23 -19.76 -15.66
N ASP A 62 -11.52 -19.45 -15.48
CA ASP A 62 -12.54 -19.52 -16.54
C ASP A 62 -12.57 -18.25 -17.42
N GLY A 63 -11.68 -17.29 -17.16
CA GLY A 63 -11.63 -16.00 -17.86
C GLY A 63 -12.41 -14.89 -17.15
N THR A 64 -12.97 -15.14 -15.97
CA THR A 64 -13.59 -14.11 -15.13
C THR A 64 -12.56 -13.06 -14.73
N ILE A 65 -12.81 -11.80 -15.08
CA ILE A 65 -11.95 -10.66 -14.77
C ILE A 65 -12.13 -10.28 -13.29
N ASN A 66 -11.04 -9.95 -12.61
CA ASN A 66 -11.09 -9.40 -11.25
C ASN A 66 -11.42 -7.91 -11.29
N GLU A 67 -12.68 -7.56 -11.01
CA GLU A 67 -13.14 -6.17 -10.97
C GLU A 67 -12.50 -5.34 -9.83
N ASN A 68 -11.97 -6.00 -8.80
CA ASN A 68 -11.35 -5.34 -7.64
C ASN A 68 -9.85 -5.13 -7.78
N LEU A 69 -9.25 -5.50 -8.91
CA LEU A 69 -7.80 -5.49 -9.10
C LEU A 69 -7.15 -4.15 -8.77
N GLU A 70 -7.72 -3.05 -9.26
CA GLU A 70 -7.16 -1.71 -9.02
C GLU A 70 -7.26 -1.31 -7.54
N ALA A 71 -8.33 -1.70 -6.85
CA ALA A 71 -8.49 -1.47 -5.42
C ALA A 71 -7.47 -2.29 -4.61
N GLU A 72 -7.26 -3.57 -4.97
CA GLU A 72 -6.25 -4.42 -4.35
C GLU A 72 -4.82 -3.89 -4.57
N LYS A 73 -4.52 -3.39 -5.76
CA LYS A 73 -3.23 -2.73 -6.05
C LYS A 73 -3.04 -1.49 -5.19
N ALA A 74 -4.05 -0.63 -5.11
CA ALA A 74 -4.00 0.58 -4.30
C ALA A 74 -3.82 0.24 -2.81
N GLN A 75 -4.50 -0.79 -2.32
CA GLN A 75 -4.33 -1.27 -0.95
C GLN A 75 -2.91 -1.81 -0.69
N LYS A 76 -2.40 -2.68 -1.57
CA LYS A 76 -1.02 -3.20 -1.44
C LYS A 76 0.01 -2.10 -1.47
N GLU A 77 -0.20 -1.09 -2.31
CA GLU A 77 0.70 0.06 -2.37
C GLU A 77 0.62 0.90 -1.10
N ARG A 78 -0.59 1.12 -0.56
CA ARG A 78 -0.77 1.76 0.75
C ARG A 78 -0.06 0.99 1.86
N GLU A 79 -0.22 -0.33 1.91
CA GLU A 79 0.45 -1.21 2.87
C GLU A 79 1.98 -1.14 2.74
N ARG A 80 2.50 -1.11 1.51
CA ARG A 80 3.93 -0.92 1.25
C ARG A 80 4.42 0.41 1.78
N ILE A 81 3.71 1.50 1.49
CA ILE A 81 4.05 2.85 1.94
C ILE A 81 3.97 2.92 3.48
N ASP A 82 2.96 2.31 4.10
CA ASP A 82 2.77 2.31 5.55
C ASP A 82 3.92 1.65 6.32
N MET A 83 4.58 0.66 5.69
CA MET A 83 5.77 0.01 6.22
C MET A 83 7.07 0.80 6.03
N LEU A 84 7.07 1.86 5.22
CA LEU A 84 8.23 2.73 5.09
C LEU A 84 8.53 3.38 6.44
N SER A 85 9.82 3.44 6.75
CA SER A 85 10.29 4.06 7.98
C SER A 85 11.48 4.97 7.79
N LEU A 86 11.53 5.95 8.67
CA LEU A 86 12.62 6.91 8.82
C LEU A 86 13.11 6.88 10.27
N THR A 87 14.34 7.35 10.49
CA THR A 87 14.82 7.54 11.85
C THR A 87 14.23 8.82 12.44
N ALA A 88 14.21 8.90 13.78
CA ALA A 88 13.83 10.13 14.49
C ALA A 88 14.60 11.35 13.97
N ALA A 89 15.91 11.19 13.73
CA ALA A 89 16.77 12.25 13.25
C ALA A 89 16.44 12.69 11.81
N ASP A 90 16.04 11.77 10.93
CA ASP A 90 15.64 12.12 9.56
C ASP A 90 14.36 12.99 9.57
N VAL A 91 13.39 12.59 10.38
CA VAL A 91 12.12 13.30 10.53
C VAL A 91 12.33 14.67 11.16
N GLU A 92 13.05 14.74 12.28
CA GLU A 92 13.33 16.02 12.97
C GLU A 92 14.10 16.99 12.08
N ARG A 93 15.14 16.51 11.37
CA ARG A 93 15.90 17.36 10.42
C ARG A 93 15.05 17.86 9.27
N ALA A 94 14.14 17.04 8.75
CA ALA A 94 13.25 17.44 7.66
C ALA A 94 12.27 18.53 8.12
N ILE A 95 11.66 18.34 9.29
CA ILE A 95 10.77 19.35 9.91
C ILE A 95 11.55 20.64 10.16
N TYR A 96 12.75 20.55 10.74
CA TYR A 96 13.60 21.72 10.98
C TYR A 96 13.93 22.46 9.68
N LYS A 97 14.28 21.73 8.61
CA LYS A 97 14.61 22.33 7.31
C LYS A 97 13.42 23.06 6.65
N VAL A 98 12.20 22.59 6.86
CA VAL A 98 11.00 23.08 6.16
C VAL A 98 10.14 24.04 6.99
N ARG A 99 10.19 23.91 8.31
CA ARG A 99 9.38 24.69 9.27
C ARG A 99 10.22 25.43 10.31
N GLY A 100 11.52 25.13 10.42
CA GLY A 100 12.37 25.70 11.46
C GLY A 100 12.03 25.20 12.87
N MET A 101 11.35 24.05 12.97
CA MET A 101 10.86 23.47 14.22
C MET A 101 11.64 22.19 14.56
N ASP A 102 11.89 21.96 15.85
CA ASP A 102 12.31 20.67 16.37
C ASP A 102 11.13 19.87 16.97
N PHE A 103 11.38 18.72 17.59
CA PHE A 103 10.32 17.93 18.21
C PHE A 103 9.67 18.58 19.43
N ASP A 104 10.38 19.42 20.18
CA ASP A 104 9.80 20.14 21.32
C ASP A 104 8.84 21.22 20.82
N ASP A 105 9.18 21.92 19.73
CA ASP A 105 8.28 22.86 19.05
C ASP A 105 7.02 22.18 18.53
N VAL A 106 7.16 20.98 17.94
CA VAL A 106 6.03 20.17 17.47
C VAL A 106 5.11 19.81 18.63
N ILE A 107 5.66 19.35 19.76
CA ILE A 107 4.88 19.03 20.96
C ILE A 107 4.12 20.28 21.43
N ALA A 108 4.78 21.44 21.51
CA ALA A 108 4.16 22.69 21.93
C ALA A 108 3.03 23.11 20.98
N ALA A 109 3.19 22.94 19.66
CA ALA A 109 2.15 23.22 18.67
C ALA A 109 0.93 22.32 18.85
N VAL A 110 1.14 21.04 19.16
CA VAL A 110 0.05 20.10 19.44
C VAL A 110 -0.67 20.47 20.74
N GLU A 111 0.07 20.81 21.80
CA GLU A 111 -0.50 21.25 23.08
C GLU A 111 -1.37 22.51 22.89
N ALA A 112 -0.88 23.49 22.13
CA ALA A 112 -1.63 24.71 21.81
C ALA A 112 -2.91 24.41 21.01
N LYS A 113 -2.86 23.51 20.01
CA LYS A 113 -4.05 23.13 19.24
C LYS A 113 -5.08 22.38 20.08
N ASN A 114 -4.64 21.46 20.94
CA ASN A 114 -5.55 20.74 21.83
C ASN A 114 -6.28 21.71 22.79
N GLN A 115 -5.58 22.74 23.29
CA GLN A 115 -6.19 23.79 24.13
C GLN A 115 -7.21 24.64 23.37
N ALA A 116 -6.91 25.02 22.12
CA ALA A 116 -7.85 25.76 21.29
C ALA A 116 -9.12 24.95 20.91
N GLY A 117 -8.99 23.61 20.82
CA GLY A 117 -10.12 22.71 20.54
C GLY A 117 -11.07 22.53 21.73
N THR A 118 -10.57 22.62 22.97
CA THR A 118 -11.41 22.54 24.18
C THR A 118 -12.32 23.75 24.40
N ASP A 119 -12.08 24.85 23.69
CA ASP A 119 -12.91 26.07 23.74
C ASP A 119 -14.08 26.03 22.72
N SER A 120 -14.17 24.98 21.88
CA SER A 120 -15.24 24.80 20.90
C SER A 120 -16.24 23.74 21.37
N GLU A 121 -17.54 24.04 21.39
CA GLU A 121 -18.62 23.12 21.82
C GLU A 121 -18.84 21.91 20.88
N ASP A 122 -18.16 21.87 19.73
CA ASP A 122 -18.15 20.73 18.81
C ASP A 122 -17.06 19.71 19.21
N ASP A 123 -17.45 18.74 20.04
CA ASP A 123 -16.65 17.62 20.57
C ASP A 123 -16.27 16.57 19.49
N THR A 124 -15.75 17.01 18.35
CA THR A 124 -15.31 16.12 17.25
C THR A 124 -13.81 16.19 16.97
N SER A 125 -13.07 17.14 17.54
CA SER A 125 -11.60 17.12 17.47
C SER A 125 -11.04 16.25 18.59
N ALA A 126 -10.96 14.94 18.37
CA ALA A 126 -10.17 14.05 19.23
C ALA A 126 -8.71 14.50 19.19
N GLY A 127 -8.32 15.30 20.20
CA GLY A 127 -6.98 15.85 20.35
C GLY A 127 -5.90 14.77 20.27
N ILE A 128 -4.69 15.16 19.85
CA ILE A 128 -3.57 14.22 19.81
C ILE A 128 -3.13 13.96 21.24
N ASP A 129 -3.10 12.69 21.67
CA ASP A 129 -2.56 12.31 22.98
C ASP A 129 -1.05 12.64 23.03
N ILE A 130 -0.71 13.67 23.80
CA ILE A 130 0.65 14.17 23.98
C ILE A 130 1.58 13.12 24.60
N LYS A 131 1.08 12.29 25.52
CA LYS A 131 1.92 11.27 26.17
C LYS A 131 2.31 10.19 25.16
N ALA A 132 1.33 9.74 24.36
CA ALA A 132 1.59 8.80 23.29
C ALA A 132 2.51 9.41 22.23
N LEU A 133 2.26 10.65 21.80
CA LEU A 133 3.14 11.34 20.86
C LEU A 133 4.59 11.42 21.35
N LYS A 134 4.82 11.75 22.64
CA LYS A 134 6.17 11.78 23.22
C LYS A 134 6.88 10.42 23.20
N ILE A 135 6.12 9.31 23.24
CA ILE A 135 6.68 7.96 23.10
C ILE A 135 7.06 7.71 21.64
N GLU A 136 6.17 8.03 20.70
CA GLU A 136 6.42 7.88 19.26
C GLU A 136 7.61 8.73 18.79
N LEU A 137 7.72 9.97 19.26
CA LEU A 137 8.85 10.85 18.91
C LEU A 137 10.20 10.34 19.42
N LYS A 138 10.19 9.47 20.45
CA LYS A 138 11.39 8.79 20.98
C LYS A 138 11.62 7.42 20.36
N ALA A 139 10.71 6.94 19.52
CA ALA A 139 10.88 5.66 18.86
C ALA A 139 12.07 5.69 17.89
N ASN A 140 12.78 4.57 17.76
CA ASN A 140 13.93 4.50 16.86
C ASN A 140 13.51 4.58 15.38
N ASN A 141 12.31 4.06 15.06
CA ASN A 141 11.76 4.02 13.71
C ASN A 141 10.39 4.70 13.69
N PHE A 142 10.24 5.66 12.81
CA PHE A 142 9.00 6.36 12.51
C PHE A 142 8.39 5.68 11.31
N TYR A 143 7.26 5.02 11.46
CA TYR A 143 6.55 4.37 10.35
C TYR A 143 5.53 5.33 9.73
N ARG A 144 5.42 5.34 8.41
CA ARG A 144 4.47 6.18 7.70
C ARG A 144 3.01 5.87 8.06
N GLY A 145 2.71 4.59 8.28
CA GLY A 145 1.39 4.10 8.70
C GLY A 145 1.02 4.44 10.15
N ASN A 146 1.90 5.08 10.91
CA ASN A 146 1.60 5.49 12.27
C ASN A 146 0.62 6.69 12.27
N PRO A 147 -0.55 6.58 12.94
CA PRO A 147 -1.55 7.64 12.95
C PRO A 147 -1.07 8.95 13.57
N TYR A 148 -0.09 8.93 14.47
CA TYR A 148 0.48 10.17 15.03
C TYR A 148 1.29 10.95 13.99
N ILE A 149 1.96 10.27 13.06
CA ILE A 149 2.73 10.91 11.98
C ILE A 149 1.80 11.63 11.02
N GLU A 150 0.68 10.99 10.64
CA GLU A 150 -0.35 11.63 9.81
C GLU A 150 -0.91 12.89 10.50
N LYS A 151 -1.33 12.77 11.77
CA LYS A 151 -1.94 13.88 12.51
C LYS A 151 -0.99 15.05 12.73
N VAL A 152 0.27 14.76 13.09
CA VAL A 152 1.31 15.79 13.25
C VAL A 152 1.66 16.41 11.91
N GLY A 153 1.80 15.62 10.85
CA GLY A 153 2.08 16.15 9.51
C GLY A 153 0.99 17.11 9.04
N GLN A 154 -0.29 16.74 9.23
CA GLN A 154 -1.43 17.61 8.93
C GLN A 154 -1.43 18.89 9.77
N LEU A 155 -1.06 18.80 11.06
CA LEU A 155 -0.89 19.98 11.92
C LEU A 155 0.17 20.95 11.36
N LEU A 156 1.26 20.41 10.83
CA LEU A 156 2.35 21.18 10.21
C LEU A 156 2.04 21.61 8.76
N GLY A 157 0.82 21.35 8.28
CA GLY A 157 0.35 21.73 6.94
C GLY A 157 0.84 20.83 5.82
N PHE A 158 1.29 19.61 6.12
CA PHE A 158 1.65 18.61 5.12
C PHE A 158 0.43 17.78 4.72
N THR A 159 0.31 17.50 3.42
CA THR A 159 -0.69 16.56 2.91
C THR A 159 -0.17 15.13 3.04
N SER A 160 -1.08 14.16 3.08
CA SER A 160 -0.74 12.73 3.06
C SER A 160 0.19 12.35 1.90
N GLU A 161 -0.04 12.92 0.71
CA GLU A 161 0.81 12.70 -0.48
C GLU A 161 2.24 13.21 -0.28
N LYS A 162 2.42 14.40 0.33
CA LYS A 162 3.76 14.93 0.62
C LYS A 162 4.50 14.06 1.64
N LEU A 163 3.78 13.57 2.65
CA LEU A 163 4.34 12.63 3.62
C LEU A 163 4.72 11.31 2.96
N ASP A 164 3.89 10.77 2.06
CA ASP A 164 4.21 9.55 1.31
C ASP A 164 5.50 9.73 0.50
N LYS A 165 5.59 10.79 -0.32
CA LYS A 165 6.80 11.09 -1.10
C LYS A 165 8.04 11.30 -0.25
N PHE A 166 7.91 11.98 0.89
CA PHE A 166 9.02 12.14 1.83
C PHE A 166 9.50 10.79 2.38
N PHE A 167 8.60 9.89 2.76
CA PHE A 167 8.99 8.56 3.25
C PHE A 167 9.59 7.66 2.17
N GLU A 168 9.19 7.84 0.91
CA GLU A 168 9.74 7.13 -0.23
C GLU A 168 11.14 7.62 -0.62
N THR A 169 11.29 8.93 -0.76
CA THR A 169 12.51 9.56 -1.29
C THR A 169 13.54 9.88 -0.20
N LYS A 170 13.06 10.07 1.04
CA LYS A 170 13.82 10.62 2.16
C LYS A 170 14.28 12.06 1.94
N ASP A 171 13.72 12.75 0.95
CA ASP A 171 14.05 14.15 0.65
C ASP A 171 13.06 15.09 1.33
N ALA A 172 13.58 15.91 2.24
CA ALA A 172 12.80 16.92 2.95
C ALA A 172 12.20 17.99 2.02
N GLU A 173 12.70 18.16 0.79
CA GLU A 173 12.09 19.07 -0.19
C GLU A 173 10.65 18.69 -0.57
N GLU A 174 10.29 17.41 -0.49
CA GLU A 174 8.92 16.92 -0.76
C GLU A 174 7.88 17.49 0.24
N LEU A 175 8.33 18.02 1.37
CA LEU A 175 7.47 18.61 2.40
C LEU A 175 7.20 20.12 2.20
N ARG A 176 7.87 20.78 1.25
CA ARG A 176 7.68 22.23 1.01
C ARG A 176 6.33 22.56 0.39
#